data_AF-A0A958WXZ6-F1
#
_entry.id   AF-A0A958WXZ6-F1
#
_cell.length_a   1.000
_cell.length_b   1.000
_cell.length_c   1.000
_cell.angle_alpha   90.00
_cell.angle_beta   90.00
_cell.angle_gamma   90.00
#
_symmetry.space_group_name_H-M   'P 1'
#
loop_
_entity.id
_entity.type
_entity.pdbx_description
1 polymer ?
#
loop_
_entity_poly.entity_id
_entity_poly.type
_entity_poly.pdbx_seq_one_letter_code
_entity_poly.pdbx_strand_id
1 'polypeptide(L)'
;MAIKNHQMTAHSPSTIKKIKMVPIGEKLSKIKKTFGSTYRRLNPNAPSPTVTRSGYRDFIHPYENRMLTVRELACLQTFPLDWEFVGVRLDSYSSKRKTTMTQFGQVGNAVPPVLAEAVAKSLMEQIFKD
;
A
#
# COMPACT_ATOMS: atom_id res chain seq x y z
N MET A 1 22.21 -6.64 -2.95
CA MET A 1 21.01 -7.49 -2.83
C MET A 1 19.81 -6.72 -3.36
N ALA A 2 18.90 -7.37 -4.10
CA ALA A 2 17.67 -6.73 -4.58
C ALA A 2 16.66 -6.54 -3.44
N ILE A 3 15.97 -5.39 -3.40
CA ILE A 3 14.96 -5.10 -2.37
C ILE A 3 13.74 -6.02 -2.55
N LYS A 4 13.38 -6.76 -1.50
CA LYS A 4 12.26 -7.72 -1.51
C LYS A 4 10.92 -7.00 -1.72
N ASN A 5 10.08 -7.59 -2.56
CA ASN A 5 8.73 -7.11 -2.90
C ASN A 5 8.66 -5.70 -3.53
N HIS A 6 9.79 -5.15 -4.02
CA HIS A 6 9.84 -3.87 -4.71
C HIS A 6 9.80 -4.05 -6.22
N GLN A 7 8.62 -4.42 -6.71
CA GLN A 7 8.38 -4.70 -8.12
C GLN A 7 7.16 -3.91 -8.58
N MET A 8 7.32 -3.13 -9.65
CA MET A 8 6.25 -2.31 -10.22
C MET A 8 5.12 -3.18 -10.78
N THR A 9 3.90 -2.64 -10.74
CA THR A 9 2.71 -3.23 -11.38
C THR A 9 2.59 -2.68 -12.79
N ALA A 10 2.36 -3.55 -13.77
CA ALA A 10 2.05 -3.12 -15.13
C ALA A 10 0.66 -2.46 -15.18
N HIS A 11 0.55 -1.34 -15.87
CA HIS A 11 -0.70 -0.59 -15.97
C HIS A 11 -1.22 -0.57 -17.40
N SER A 12 -2.53 -0.77 -17.55
CA SER A 12 -3.18 -0.56 -18.84
C SER A 12 -3.05 0.91 -19.27
N PRO A 13 -3.06 1.23 -20.57
CA PRO A 13 -3.01 2.61 -21.06
C PRO A 13 -4.10 3.50 -20.44
N SER A 14 -5.30 2.94 -20.24
CA SER A 14 -6.42 3.61 -19.58
C SER A 14 -6.16 3.94 -18.11
N THR A 15 -5.42 3.09 -17.40
CA THR A 15 -5.01 3.31 -16.00
C THR A 15 -3.93 4.39 -15.93
N ILE A 16 -2.93 4.35 -16.81
CA ILE A 16 -1.87 5.36 -16.90
C ILE A 16 -2.47 6.75 -17.16
N LYS A 17 -3.46 6.84 -18.07
CA LYS A 17 -4.17 8.11 -18.33
C LYS A 17 -4.81 8.68 -17.06
N LYS A 18 -5.46 7.84 -16.25
CA LYS A 18 -6.03 8.26 -14.95
C LYS A 18 -4.97 8.72 -13.97
N ILE A 19 -3.87 7.97 -13.84
CA ILE A 19 -2.77 8.29 -12.92
C ILE A 19 -2.16 9.66 -13.23
N LYS A 20 -1.89 9.93 -14.52
CA LYS A 20 -1.32 11.21 -14.98
C LYS A 20 -2.21 12.41 -14.68
N MET A 21 -3.52 12.22 -14.57
CA MET A 21 -4.46 13.31 -14.27
C MET A 21 -4.42 13.74 -12.81
N VAL A 22 -3.89 12.94 -11.88
CA VAL A 22 -3.96 13.22 -10.44
C VAL A 22 -2.71 13.99 -10.00
N PRO A 23 -2.82 15.26 -9.54
CA PRO A 23 -1.70 16.00 -8.95
C PRO A 23 -1.25 15.43 -7.60
N ILE A 24 -0.06 15.83 -7.14
CA ILE A 24 0.48 15.42 -5.84
C ILE A 24 -0.47 15.82 -4.71
N GLY A 25 -0.73 14.89 -3.78
CA GLY A 25 -1.62 15.11 -2.63
C GLY A 25 -3.12 15.04 -2.96
N GLU A 26 -3.47 14.84 -4.23
CA GLU A 26 -4.86 14.85 -4.68
C GLU A 26 -5.42 13.46 -5.00
N LYS A 27 -6.73 13.41 -5.21
CA LYS A 27 -7.48 12.19 -5.60
C LYS A 27 -8.22 12.43 -6.91
N LEU A 28 -8.34 11.39 -7.73
CA LEU A 28 -9.02 11.49 -9.02
C LEU A 28 -10.48 11.97 -8.91
N SER A 29 -11.16 11.63 -7.81
CA SER A 29 -12.57 12.02 -7.61
C SER A 29 -12.80 13.52 -7.45
N LYS A 30 -11.78 14.31 -7.13
CA LYS A 30 -11.86 15.78 -7.14
C LYS A 30 -11.76 16.39 -8.54
N ILE A 31 -11.29 15.61 -9.51
CA ILE A 31 -11.00 16.06 -10.88
C ILE A 31 -12.09 15.54 -11.83
N LYS A 32 -12.51 14.29 -11.61
CA LYS A 32 -13.54 13.62 -12.39
C LYS A 32 -14.40 12.79 -11.47
N LYS A 33 -15.73 12.83 -11.64
CA LYS A 33 -16.63 11.95 -10.88
C LYS A 33 -16.29 10.48 -11.20
N THR A 34 -15.93 9.72 -10.16
CA THR A 34 -15.57 8.31 -10.26
C THR A 34 -16.40 7.48 -9.29
N PHE A 35 -16.80 6.28 -9.70
CA PHE A 35 -17.41 5.29 -8.82
C PHE A 35 -16.36 4.20 -8.49
N GLY A 36 -16.08 3.98 -7.20
CA GLY A 36 -15.40 2.78 -6.70
C GLY A 36 -13.87 2.75 -6.61
N SER A 37 -13.10 3.66 -7.23
CA SER A 37 -11.62 3.70 -7.06
C SER A 37 -11.14 5.12 -6.87
N THR A 38 -10.34 5.35 -5.83
CA THR A 38 -10.04 6.72 -5.40
C THR A 38 -8.85 7.34 -6.13
N TYR A 39 -7.89 6.52 -6.61
CA TYR A 39 -6.68 6.97 -7.32
C TYR A 39 -6.07 8.22 -6.68
N ARG A 40 -5.37 8.02 -5.56
CA ARG A 40 -4.80 9.09 -4.76
C ARG A 40 -3.30 9.14 -4.94
N ARG A 41 -2.78 10.28 -5.37
CA ARG A 41 -1.34 10.52 -5.39
C ARG A 41 -0.89 11.01 -4.03
N LEU A 42 0.07 10.32 -3.45
CA LEU A 42 0.58 10.68 -2.14
C LEU A 42 1.29 12.04 -2.18
N ASN A 43 1.16 12.78 -1.08
CA ASN A 43 1.97 13.96 -0.82
C ASN A 43 3.20 13.49 0.00
N PRO A 44 4.42 13.72 -0.48
CA PRO A 44 5.64 13.29 0.23
C PRO A 44 5.82 14.00 1.58
N ASN A 45 5.20 15.16 1.77
CA ASN A 45 5.31 15.98 2.98
C ASN A 45 4.12 15.82 3.93
N ALA A 46 3.25 14.84 3.71
CA ALA A 46 2.08 14.60 4.57
C ALA A 46 1.98 13.11 4.93
N PRO A 47 1.33 12.77 6.07
CA PRO A 47 1.04 11.40 6.42
C PRO A 47 0.25 10.68 5.31
N SER A 48 0.58 9.41 5.09
CA SER A 48 -0.21 8.55 4.22
C SER A 48 -1.61 8.33 4.81
N PRO A 49 -2.67 8.26 3.98
CA PRO A 49 -3.93 7.69 4.43
C PRO A 49 -3.77 6.20 4.76
N THR A 50 -4.77 5.62 5.41
CA THR A 50 -4.78 4.21 5.82
C THR A 50 -4.56 3.28 4.63
N VAL A 51 -3.51 2.46 4.70
CA VAL A 51 -3.25 1.40 3.72
C VAL A 51 -4.24 0.26 3.96
N THR A 52 -5.20 0.11 3.06
CA THR A 52 -6.22 -0.95 3.14
C THR A 52 -5.80 -2.19 2.35
N ARG A 53 -6.53 -3.30 2.51
CA ARG A 53 -6.40 -4.51 1.68
C ARG A 53 -6.41 -4.24 0.17
N SER A 54 -7.06 -3.16 -0.26
CA SER A 54 -7.16 -2.76 -1.67
C SER A 54 -6.16 -1.67 -2.08
N GLY A 55 -5.18 -1.35 -1.23
CA GLY A 55 -4.24 -0.24 -1.40
C GLY A 55 -3.47 -0.24 -2.73
N TYR A 56 -3.27 -1.40 -3.35
CA TYR A 56 -2.63 -1.52 -4.67
C TYR A 56 -3.36 -0.81 -5.83
N ARG A 57 -4.58 -0.27 -5.61
CA ARG A 57 -5.33 0.56 -6.58
C ARG A 57 -5.44 2.02 -6.20
N ASP A 58 -5.29 2.29 -4.91
CA ASP A 58 -5.64 3.59 -4.37
C ASP A 58 -4.42 4.50 -4.24
N PHE A 59 -3.22 3.93 -4.20
CA PHE A 59 -2.00 4.68 -3.89
C PHE A 59 -1.11 4.83 -5.13
N ILE A 60 -1.03 6.05 -5.63
CA ILE A 60 -0.14 6.48 -6.71
C ILE A 60 1.14 7.04 -6.09
N HIS A 61 2.29 6.67 -6.66
CA HIS A 61 3.60 7.17 -6.25
C HIS A 61 3.66 8.71 -6.36
N PRO A 62 4.27 9.43 -5.39
CA PRO A 62 4.31 10.89 -5.42
C PRO A 62 4.87 11.46 -6.73
N TYR A 63 5.98 10.90 -7.20
CA TYR A 63 6.75 11.46 -8.33
C TYR A 63 6.59 10.69 -9.64
N GLU A 64 6.06 9.46 -9.58
CA GLU A 64 6.04 8.56 -10.73
C GLU A 64 4.60 8.23 -11.13
N ASN A 65 4.39 7.94 -12.42
CA ASN A 65 3.06 7.64 -12.94
C ASN A 65 2.71 6.15 -12.82
N ARG A 66 2.83 5.62 -11.59
CA ARG A 66 2.53 4.23 -11.24
C ARG A 66 1.88 4.12 -9.87
N MET A 67 1.30 2.97 -9.58
CA MET A 67 0.90 2.61 -8.22
C MET A 67 2.12 2.26 -7.36
N LEU A 68 1.93 2.31 -6.04
CA LEU A 68 2.94 1.84 -5.11
C LEU A 68 3.16 0.33 -5.20
N THR A 69 4.40 -0.11 -5.01
CA THR A 69 4.76 -1.53 -4.91
C THR A 69 4.33 -2.09 -3.55
N VAL A 70 4.34 -3.43 -3.41
CA VAL A 70 4.13 -4.09 -2.11
C VAL A 70 5.10 -3.56 -1.06
N ARG A 71 6.40 -3.44 -1.40
CA ARG A 71 7.41 -2.86 -0.50
C ARG A 71 7.08 -1.45 -0.02
N GLU A 72 6.74 -0.53 -0.91
CA GLU A 72 6.44 0.85 -0.54
C GLU A 72 5.23 0.93 0.41
N LEU A 73 4.19 0.14 0.16
CA LEU A 73 3.05 0.03 1.09
C LEU A 73 3.45 -0.60 2.43
N ALA A 74 4.37 -1.57 2.42
CA ALA A 74 4.89 -2.18 3.64
C ALA A 74 5.71 -1.18 4.47
N CYS A 75 6.47 -0.28 3.83
CA CYS A 75 7.17 0.81 4.51
C CYS A 75 6.18 1.76 5.21
N LEU A 76 5.06 2.10 4.54
CA LEU A 76 4.00 2.91 5.17
C LEU A 76 3.36 2.21 6.39
N GLN A 77 3.34 0.88 6.37
CA GLN A 77 2.91 0.04 7.50
C GLN A 77 4.05 -0.28 8.47
N THR A 78 5.22 0.38 8.39
CA THR A 78 6.38 0.20 9.28
C THR A 78 7.00 -1.20 9.28
N PHE A 79 6.80 -2.00 8.23
CA PHE A 79 7.46 -3.29 8.11
C PHE A 79 8.98 -3.13 7.91
N PRO A 80 9.80 -3.99 8.55
CA PRO A 80 11.23 -4.07 8.29
C PRO A 80 11.57 -4.33 6.82
N LEU A 81 12.73 -3.86 6.37
CA LEU A 81 13.17 -3.98 4.97
C LEU A 81 13.50 -5.43 4.56
N ASP A 82 13.89 -6.26 5.52
CA ASP A 82 14.22 -7.68 5.38
C ASP A 82 13.00 -8.60 5.41
N TRP A 83 11.84 -8.11 5.87
CA TRP A 83 10.59 -8.87 5.87
C TRP A 83 10.12 -9.18 4.45
N GLU A 84 9.89 -10.45 4.11
CA GLU A 84 9.43 -10.85 2.77
C GLU A 84 7.95 -11.26 2.77
N PHE A 85 7.16 -10.65 1.89
CA PHE A 85 5.76 -11.06 1.66
C PHE A 85 5.71 -12.15 0.58
N VAL A 86 5.13 -13.30 0.92
CA VAL A 86 5.04 -14.47 0.03
C VAL A 86 3.65 -14.62 -0.57
N GLY A 87 3.54 -15.44 -1.62
CA GLY A 87 2.28 -15.70 -2.32
C GLY A 87 2.00 -14.74 -3.48
N VAL A 88 0.75 -14.68 -3.94
CA VAL A 88 0.38 -13.97 -5.17
C VAL A 88 0.58 -12.46 -5.03
N ARG A 89 1.44 -11.90 -5.87
CA ARG A 89 1.56 -10.47 -6.13
C ARG A 89 0.58 -10.12 -7.25
N LEU A 90 -0.51 -9.41 -6.97
CA LEU A 90 -1.46 -8.99 -8.01
C LEU A 90 -0.75 -8.07 -9.01
N ASP A 91 -0.43 -8.61 -10.18
CA ASP A 91 0.30 -7.96 -11.27
C ASP A 91 -0.63 -7.32 -12.30
N SER A 92 -1.88 -7.80 -12.41
CA SER A 92 -2.91 -7.26 -13.29
C SER A 92 -4.29 -7.24 -12.63
N TYR A 93 -5.23 -6.47 -13.19
CA TYR A 93 -6.62 -6.43 -12.70
C TYR A 93 -7.34 -7.77 -12.84
N SER A 94 -6.94 -8.56 -13.83
CA SER A 94 -7.67 -9.74 -14.30
C SER A 94 -7.43 -10.98 -13.43
N SER A 95 -6.30 -11.06 -12.72
CA SER A 95 -5.88 -12.21 -11.90
C SER A 95 -6.69 -12.40 -10.61
N LYS A 96 -7.72 -11.58 -10.39
CA LYS A 96 -8.40 -11.38 -9.10
C LYS A 96 -9.41 -12.46 -8.69
N ARG A 97 -9.89 -13.29 -9.61
CA ARG A 97 -11.12 -14.08 -9.38
C ARG A 97 -10.93 -15.35 -8.55
N LYS A 98 -9.71 -15.69 -8.10
CA LYS A 98 -9.46 -16.97 -7.41
C LYS A 98 -8.54 -16.92 -6.17
N THR A 99 -8.04 -15.75 -5.76
CA THR A 99 -7.06 -15.67 -4.67
C THR A 99 -7.63 -14.94 -3.45
N THR A 100 -7.71 -15.65 -2.33
CA THR A 100 -8.22 -15.15 -1.04
C THR A 100 -7.26 -14.23 -0.31
N MET A 101 -5.94 -14.34 -0.51
CA MET A 101 -4.95 -13.44 0.12
C MET A 101 -3.77 -13.18 -0.82
N THR A 102 -3.43 -11.91 -0.98
CA THR A 102 -2.33 -11.46 -1.87
C THR A 102 -1.29 -10.74 -1.04
N GLN A 103 -0.09 -10.54 -1.58
CA GLN A 103 0.96 -9.79 -0.87
C GLN A 103 0.45 -8.40 -0.42
N PHE A 104 -0.28 -7.69 -1.29
CA PHE A 104 -0.93 -6.42 -0.94
C PHE A 104 -2.00 -6.56 0.14
N GLY A 105 -2.76 -7.66 0.13
CA GLY A 105 -3.75 -7.94 1.16
C GLY A 105 -3.13 -8.22 2.52
N GLN A 106 -1.98 -8.89 2.56
CA GLN A 106 -1.21 -9.10 3.80
C GLN A 106 -0.78 -7.76 4.40
N VAL A 107 -0.20 -6.87 3.59
CA VAL A 107 0.20 -5.52 4.02
C VAL A 107 -1.00 -4.72 4.52
N GLY A 108 -2.10 -4.70 3.77
CA GLY A 108 -3.25 -3.85 4.08
C GLY A 108 -4.12 -4.33 5.24
N ASN A 109 -4.03 -5.60 5.64
CA ASN A 109 -4.73 -6.15 6.80
C ASN A 109 -3.86 -6.18 8.06
N ALA A 110 -2.55 -5.98 7.93
CA ALA A 110 -1.64 -6.05 9.06
C ALA A 110 -1.81 -4.85 10.00
N VAL A 111 -1.50 -5.10 11.28
CA VAL A 111 -1.20 -4.04 12.25
C VAL A 111 0.25 -3.58 12.01
N PRO A 112 0.54 -2.27 11.97
CA PRO A 112 1.92 -1.79 11.83
C PRO A 112 2.83 -2.36 12.92
N PRO A 113 4.01 -2.95 12.59
CA PRO A 113 4.90 -3.54 13.59
C PRO A 113 5.32 -2.57 14.70
N VAL A 114 5.56 -1.29 14.40
CA VAL A 114 5.92 -0.30 15.43
C VAL A 114 4.76 -0.05 16.41
N LEU A 115 3.51 -0.09 15.93
CA LEU A 115 2.35 0.00 16.81
C LEU A 115 2.21 -1.26 17.68
N ALA A 116 2.39 -2.44 17.08
CA ALA A 116 2.35 -3.71 17.82
C ALA A 116 3.43 -3.76 18.91
N GLU A 117 4.64 -3.28 18.61
CA GLU A 117 5.74 -3.18 19.57
C GLU A 117 5.39 -2.25 20.75
N ALA A 118 4.82 -1.07 20.48
CA ALA A 118 4.43 -0.13 21.52
C ALA A 118 3.37 -0.73 22.47
N VAL A 119 2.37 -1.43 21.92
CA VAL A 119 1.36 -2.14 22.71
C VAL A 119 2.00 -3.26 23.52
N ALA A 120 2.88 -4.06 22.93
CA ALA A 120 3.57 -5.15 23.61
C ALA A 120 4.41 -4.64 24.79
N LYS A 121 5.16 -3.54 24.63
CA LYS A 121 5.91 -2.92 25.72
C LYS A 121 5.00 -2.52 26.88
N SER A 122 3.87 -1.87 26.59
CA SER A 122 2.91 -1.49 27.62
C SER A 122 2.35 -2.71 28.37
N LEU A 123 2.09 -3.82 27.68
CA LEU A 123 1.64 -5.06 28.30
C LEU A 123 2.72 -5.69 29.18
N MET A 124 3.97 -5.69 28.72
CA MET A 124 5.12 -6.17 29.51
C MET A 124 5.23 -5.45 30.85
N GLU A 125 5.02 -4.14 30.88
CA GLU A 125 5.12 -3.36 32.11
C GLU A 125 3.96 -3.57 33.07
N GLN A 126 2.76 -3.85 32.57
CA GLN A 126 1.57 -3.97 33.42
C GLN A 126 1.33 -5.40 33.91
N ILE A 127 1.77 -6.39 33.15
CA ILE A 127 1.45 -7.81 33.41
C ILE A 127 2.69 -8.58 33.87
N PHE A 128 3.88 -8.18 33.44
CA PHE A 128 5.09 -9.01 33.56
C PHE A 128 6.27 -8.33 34.27
N LYS A 129 6.12 -7.11 34.80
CA LYS A 129 7.08 -6.50 35.73
C LYS A 129 6.71 -6.96 37.15
N ASP A 130 7.56 -7.78 37.74
CA ASP A 130 7.59 -8.02 39.20
C ASP A 130 8.00 -6.74 39.96
#